data_AF-A0A218XAV0-F1
#
_entry.id   AF-A0A218XAV0-F1
#
_cell.length_a   1.000
_cell.length_b   1.000
_cell.length_c   1.000
_cell.angle_alpha   90.00
_cell.angle_beta   90.00
_cell.angle_gamma   90.00
#
_symmetry.space_group_name_H-M   'P 1'
#
loop_
_entity.id
_entity.type
_entity.pdbx_description
1 polymer ?
#
loop_
_entity_poly.entity_id
_entity_poly.type
_entity_poly.pdbx_seq_one_letter_code
_entity_poly.pdbx_strand_id
1 'polypeptide(L)'
;MDEKMALPFCLKWSLSPPFLDAVAYSSMRFSHSRALQVGASAVETQLGLYLHENQTEEDQLNEVQINGDDDFRERERRRKIGLANKGKVPWNVGKKHSAETREKIRQRTIEALRNPKVRKKMGEHPRPHSDQIKAKIRSSLRRIWGERLKEKRLKENFYLSWWNNIAKTAKQGLGDQEELEWDSFDKIKRELALQQLKRMAEKEAAKIIAMVKAHRAAEAKAERLARLARKRKEREEKRKEREEKKKMMPKNLKENKDELQVNRLKQRLEKIHRKKAVAVQRDTTLSHMPSWEKMDLEHIKKKKVTNRLSLADQIQAARNKRAESIAQEPFLAYNSSFQ
;
A
#
# COMPACT_ATOMS: atom_id res chain seq x y z
N MET A 1 32.11 -24.79 21.59
CA MET A 1 30.86 -25.20 22.26
C MET A 1 29.74 -24.80 21.33
N ASP A 2 29.66 -25.61 20.28
CA ASP A 2 28.70 -25.55 19.20
C ASP A 2 27.33 -26.00 19.71
N GLU A 3 26.26 -25.31 19.30
CA GLU A 3 25.22 -25.95 18.48
C GLU A 3 24.19 -24.93 18.00
N LYS A 4 24.07 -24.89 16.68
CA LYS A 4 23.14 -24.10 15.90
C LYS A 4 21.79 -24.79 15.94
N MET A 5 20.78 -24.19 16.56
CA MET A 5 19.38 -24.61 16.39
C MET A 5 18.85 -24.02 15.07
N ALA A 6 19.18 -24.71 13.97
CA ALA A 6 18.55 -24.51 12.67
C ALA A 6 17.19 -25.21 12.66
N LEU A 7 16.10 -24.44 12.60
CA LEU A 7 14.76 -24.95 12.27
C LEU A 7 14.63 -25.06 10.75
N PRO A 8 14.32 -26.25 10.18
CA PRO A 8 14.16 -26.39 8.75
C PRO A 8 12.72 -26.08 8.30
N PHE A 9 12.66 -25.33 7.20
CA PHE A 9 11.70 -25.47 6.11
C PHE A 9 10.22 -25.10 6.35
N CYS A 10 9.91 -23.83 6.04
CA CYS A 10 8.59 -23.41 5.61
C CYS A 10 8.16 -24.16 4.33
N LEU A 11 7.09 -24.94 4.42
CA LEU A 11 6.34 -25.45 3.28
C LEU A 11 5.65 -24.27 2.59
N LYS A 12 6.11 -23.95 1.37
CA LYS A 12 5.43 -23.10 0.40
C LYS A 12 4.03 -23.65 0.14
N TRP A 13 2.99 -22.90 0.50
CA TRP A 13 1.67 -23.09 -0.08
C TRP A 13 1.59 -22.27 -1.36
N SER A 14 1.71 -22.96 -2.49
CA SER A 14 1.41 -22.42 -3.81
C SER A 14 -0.09 -22.20 -3.94
N LEU A 15 -0.46 -20.95 -4.20
CA LEU A 15 -1.77 -20.57 -4.72
C LEU A 15 -1.98 -21.24 -6.10
N SER A 16 -3.07 -21.99 -6.25
CA SER A 16 -3.69 -22.22 -7.57
C SER A 16 -5.21 -22.31 -7.39
N PRO A 17 -6.00 -21.59 -8.20
CA PRO A 17 -7.45 -21.49 -8.04
C PRO A 17 -8.17 -22.66 -8.74
N PRO A 18 -9.28 -23.18 -8.18
CA PRO A 18 -10.17 -24.03 -8.94
C PRO A 18 -11.15 -23.18 -9.77
N PHE A 19 -10.95 -23.25 -11.08
CA PHE A 19 -11.96 -23.43 -12.13
C PHE A 19 -13.37 -22.85 -11.91
N LEU A 20 -13.70 -21.89 -12.77
CA LEU A 20 -15.05 -21.46 -13.13
C LEU A 20 -15.85 -22.65 -13.70
N ASP A 21 -17.03 -22.90 -13.15
CA ASP A 21 -18.12 -23.56 -13.88
C ASP A 21 -19.40 -22.75 -13.72
N ALA A 22 -19.89 -22.28 -14.87
CA ALA A 22 -21.12 -21.54 -15.04
C ALA A 22 -22.32 -22.49 -14.92
N VAL A 23 -23.28 -22.15 -14.07
CA VAL A 23 -24.59 -22.82 -14.05
C VAL A 23 -25.63 -21.85 -14.61
N ALA A 24 -26.18 -22.25 -15.75
CA ALA A 24 -27.24 -21.58 -16.48
C ALA A 24 -28.55 -21.52 -15.66
N TYR A 25 -29.18 -20.35 -15.67
CA TYR A 25 -30.55 -20.16 -15.23
C TYR A 25 -31.51 -20.79 -16.25
N SER A 26 -32.27 -21.81 -15.84
CA SER A 26 -33.45 -22.27 -16.59
C SER A 26 -34.70 -21.95 -15.80
N SER A 27 -35.42 -20.93 -16.28
CA SER A 27 -36.76 -20.54 -15.86
C SER A 27 -37.76 -21.61 -16.29
N MET A 28 -38.55 -22.16 -15.36
CA MET A 28 -39.63 -23.08 -15.70
C MET A 28 -40.96 -22.50 -15.19
N ARG A 29 -41.80 -22.14 -16.16
CA ARG A 29 -43.10 -21.50 -16.03
C ARG A 29 -44.11 -22.46 -15.44
N PHE A 30 -44.89 -21.95 -14.49
CA PHE A 30 -46.06 -22.62 -13.92
C PHE A 30 -47.24 -22.47 -14.90
N SER A 31 -47.80 -23.59 -15.36
CA SER A 31 -49.04 -23.61 -16.14
C SER A 31 -50.17 -24.14 -15.28
N HIS A 32 -51.29 -23.42 -15.29
CA HIS A 32 -52.52 -23.72 -14.58
C HIS A 32 -53.35 -24.84 -15.26
N SER A 33 -54.15 -25.50 -14.41
CA SER A 33 -55.43 -26.20 -14.67
C SER A 33 -55.40 -27.63 -15.24
N ARG A 34 -55.96 -28.59 -14.48
CA ARG A 34 -57.40 -28.95 -14.53
C ARG A 34 -57.77 -30.01 -13.48
N ALA A 35 -58.97 -29.86 -12.95
CA ALA A 35 -59.62 -30.60 -11.87
C ALA A 35 -59.94 -32.09 -12.17
N LEU A 36 -60.15 -32.87 -11.10
CA LEU A 36 -61.19 -33.90 -11.02
C LEU A 36 -61.51 -34.23 -9.55
N GLN A 37 -62.71 -34.75 -9.38
CA GLN A 37 -63.61 -34.63 -8.24
C GLN A 37 -63.81 -36.00 -7.61
N VAL A 38 -63.57 -36.16 -6.30
CA VAL A 38 -64.17 -37.22 -5.49
C VAL A 38 -64.32 -36.71 -4.05
N GLY A 39 -65.57 -36.58 -3.60
CA GLY A 39 -65.89 -36.48 -2.18
C GLY A 39 -66.09 -37.89 -1.61
N ALA A 40 -65.43 -38.20 -0.50
CA ALA A 40 -65.84 -39.17 0.51
C ALA A 40 -64.85 -39.15 1.70
N SER A 41 -65.41 -39.12 2.92
CA SER A 41 -64.80 -39.37 4.25
C SER A 41 -63.53 -38.62 4.66
N ALA A 42 -63.70 -37.36 5.07
CA ALA A 42 -62.63 -36.51 5.63
C ALA A 42 -62.35 -36.70 7.14
N VAL A 43 -62.80 -37.78 7.79
CA VAL A 43 -62.66 -37.92 9.27
C VAL A 43 -61.84 -39.14 9.70
N GLU A 44 -61.70 -40.19 8.88
CA GLU A 44 -60.80 -41.33 9.18
C GLU A 44 -59.35 -41.11 8.75
N THR A 45 -59.09 -40.11 7.90
CA THR A 45 -57.75 -39.78 7.41
C THR A 45 -56.93 -38.98 8.42
N GLN A 46 -57.58 -38.20 9.30
CA GLN A 46 -56.86 -37.30 10.21
C GLN A 46 -56.21 -38.03 11.39
N LEU A 47 -56.87 -39.06 11.94
CA LEU A 47 -56.30 -39.91 12.99
C LEU A 47 -55.26 -40.90 12.44
N GLY A 48 -55.44 -41.41 11.21
CA GLY A 48 -54.47 -42.28 10.54
C GLY A 48 -53.18 -41.54 10.14
N LEU A 49 -53.28 -40.29 9.66
CA LEU A 49 -52.11 -39.44 9.38
C LEU A 49 -51.37 -39.06 10.67
N TYR A 50 -52.09 -38.75 11.74
CA TYR A 50 -51.50 -38.40 13.04
C TYR A 50 -50.75 -39.58 13.67
N LEU A 51 -51.29 -40.80 13.62
CA LEU A 51 -50.60 -42.00 14.15
C LEU A 51 -49.36 -42.39 13.31
N HIS A 52 -49.40 -42.18 11.99
CA HIS A 52 -48.28 -42.48 11.11
C HIS A 52 -47.16 -41.44 11.23
N GLU A 53 -47.47 -40.15 11.38
CA GLU A 53 -46.48 -39.10 11.63
C GLU A 53 -45.75 -39.32 12.96
N ASN A 54 -46.46 -39.67 14.04
CA ASN A 54 -45.83 -39.92 15.35
C ASN A 54 -44.91 -41.15 15.35
N GLN A 55 -45.27 -42.25 14.67
CA GLN A 55 -44.39 -43.42 14.52
C GLN A 55 -43.14 -43.10 13.71
N THR A 56 -43.26 -42.26 12.68
CA THR A 56 -42.13 -41.88 11.82
C THR A 56 -41.17 -40.91 12.53
N GLU A 57 -41.64 -40.08 13.46
CA GLU A 57 -40.78 -39.22 14.28
C GLU A 57 -40.04 -39.99 15.38
N GLU A 58 -40.71 -40.94 16.05
CA GLU A 58 -40.06 -41.82 17.03
C GLU A 58 -39.00 -42.73 16.40
N ASP A 59 -39.28 -43.28 15.20
CA ASP A 59 -38.32 -44.09 14.45
C ASP A 59 -37.10 -43.27 13.98
N GLN A 60 -37.30 -42.01 13.56
CA GLN A 60 -36.22 -41.10 13.18
C GLN A 60 -35.36 -40.68 14.38
N LEU A 61 -35.96 -40.42 15.54
CA LEU A 61 -35.22 -40.07 16.76
C LEU A 61 -34.41 -41.27 17.29
N ASN A 62 -34.99 -42.47 17.27
CA ASN A 62 -34.28 -43.71 17.61
C ASN A 62 -33.13 -44.01 16.64
N GLU A 63 -33.32 -43.84 15.33
CA GLU A 63 -32.25 -44.04 14.34
C GLU A 63 -31.10 -43.03 14.53
N VAL A 64 -31.40 -41.76 14.83
CA VAL A 64 -30.38 -40.74 15.11
C VAL A 64 -29.62 -41.02 16.41
N GLN A 65 -30.31 -41.46 17.48
CA GLN A 65 -29.67 -41.83 18.75
C GLN A 65 -28.76 -43.06 18.61
N ILE A 66 -29.22 -44.12 17.94
CA ILE A 66 -28.44 -45.35 17.71
C ILE A 66 -27.17 -45.04 16.90
N ASN A 67 -27.28 -44.21 15.86
CA ASN A 67 -26.13 -43.80 15.03
C ASN A 67 -25.13 -42.91 15.79
N GLY A 68 -25.61 -42.04 16.68
CA GLY A 68 -24.77 -41.17 17.52
C GLY A 68 -23.93 -41.98 18.53
N ASP A 69 -24.55 -42.97 19.17
CA ASP A 69 -23.89 -43.88 20.10
C ASP A 69 -22.86 -44.79 19.41
N ASP A 70 -23.14 -45.28 18.21
CA ASP A 70 -22.18 -46.07 17.42
C ASP A 70 -20.97 -45.25 16.98
N ASP A 71 -21.16 -44.00 16.55
CA ASP A 71 -20.06 -43.11 16.16
C ASP A 71 -19.20 -42.71 17.38
N PHE A 72 -19.82 -42.52 18.55
CA PHE A 72 -19.08 -42.32 19.82
C PHE A 72 -18.28 -43.55 20.23
N ARG A 73 -18.90 -44.74 20.23
CA ARG A 73 -18.25 -46.02 20.56
C ARG A 73 -17.08 -46.32 19.61
N GLU A 74 -17.23 -46.09 18.31
CA GLU A 74 -16.16 -46.28 17.32
C GLU A 74 -15.03 -45.25 17.49
N ARG A 75 -15.34 -43.98 17.79
CA ARG A 75 -14.33 -42.96 18.12
C ARG A 75 -13.51 -43.35 19.35
N GLU A 76 -14.17 -43.79 20.42
CA GLU A 76 -13.48 -44.27 21.61
C GLU A 76 -12.59 -45.47 21.32
N ARG A 77 -13.10 -46.45 20.58
CA ARG A 77 -12.33 -47.63 20.19
C ARG A 77 -11.07 -47.25 19.43
N ARG A 78 -11.16 -46.32 18.46
CA ARG A 78 -9.99 -45.81 17.72
C ARG A 78 -9.01 -45.07 18.62
N ARG A 79 -9.50 -44.28 19.57
CA ARG A 79 -8.64 -43.61 20.57
C ARG A 79 -7.90 -44.62 21.45
N LYS A 80 -8.61 -45.64 21.97
CA LYS A 80 -8.03 -46.74 22.76
C LYS A 80 -6.95 -47.50 21.98
N ILE A 81 -7.21 -47.81 20.71
CA ILE A 81 -6.22 -48.45 19.82
C ILE A 81 -5.01 -47.54 19.58
N GLY A 82 -5.24 -46.26 19.31
CA GLY A 82 -4.17 -45.29 19.09
C GLY A 82 -3.25 -45.16 20.31
N LEU A 83 -3.83 -45.14 21.52
CA LEU A 83 -3.08 -45.15 22.77
C LEU A 83 -2.30 -46.45 22.97
N ALA A 84 -2.94 -47.60 22.75
CA ALA A 84 -2.31 -48.92 22.89
C ALA A 84 -1.17 -49.18 21.88
N ASN A 85 -1.24 -48.54 20.72
CA ASN A 85 -0.23 -48.63 19.66
C ASN A 85 0.81 -47.50 19.70
N LYS A 86 0.65 -46.52 20.60
CA LYS A 86 1.58 -45.39 20.70
C LYS A 86 2.98 -45.92 21.03
N GLY A 87 3.95 -45.61 20.17
CA GLY A 87 5.34 -46.05 20.34
C GLY A 87 5.62 -47.52 19.96
N LYS A 88 4.62 -48.29 19.52
CA LYS A 88 4.85 -49.65 19.00
C LYS A 88 5.20 -49.60 17.52
N VAL A 89 6.27 -50.29 17.14
CA VAL A 89 6.65 -50.42 15.73
C VAL A 89 5.66 -51.36 15.04
N PRO A 90 4.99 -50.92 13.96
CA PRO A 90 4.11 -51.76 13.17
C PRO A 90 4.83 -53.03 12.70
N TRP A 91 4.16 -54.19 12.79
CA TRP A 91 4.76 -55.50 12.50
C TRP A 91 5.30 -55.65 11.07
N ASN A 92 4.85 -54.80 10.13
CA ASN A 92 5.33 -54.72 8.75
C ASN A 92 6.69 -54.00 8.59
N VAL A 93 7.05 -53.13 9.55
CA VAL A 93 8.30 -52.35 9.53
C VAL A 93 9.43 -53.06 10.28
N GLY A 94 9.10 -54.01 11.17
CA GLY A 94 10.06 -54.71 12.03
C GLY A 94 11.12 -55.60 11.34
N LYS A 95 11.77 -56.47 12.14
CA LYS A 95 12.90 -57.31 11.72
C LYS A 95 12.59 -58.12 10.46
N LYS A 96 13.33 -57.85 9.38
CA LYS A 96 13.18 -58.56 8.12
C LYS A 96 13.67 -60.01 8.26
N HIS A 97 12.96 -60.95 7.62
CA HIS A 97 13.39 -62.35 7.56
C HIS A 97 14.76 -62.50 6.88
N SER A 98 15.54 -63.50 7.31
CA SER A 98 16.78 -63.93 6.64
C SER A 98 16.49 -64.49 5.24
N ALA A 99 17.51 -64.57 4.39
CA ALA A 99 17.37 -65.06 3.01
C ALA A 99 16.79 -66.48 2.97
N GLU A 100 17.27 -67.38 3.83
CA GLU A 100 16.77 -68.76 3.92
C GLU A 100 15.29 -68.85 4.29
N THR A 101 14.83 -68.03 5.25
CA THR A 101 13.42 -68.00 5.66
C THR A 101 12.54 -67.48 4.54
N ARG A 102 13.01 -66.47 3.77
CA ARG A 102 12.27 -65.99 2.59
C ARG A 102 12.14 -67.08 1.55
N GLU A 103 13.18 -67.87 1.33
CA GLU A 103 13.14 -68.96 0.34
C GLU A 103 12.23 -70.11 0.78
N LYS A 104 12.25 -70.50 2.06
CA LYS A 104 11.27 -71.45 2.62
C LYS A 104 9.83 -70.97 2.47
N ILE A 105 9.56 -69.68 2.70
CA ILE A 105 8.23 -69.07 2.48
C ILE A 105 7.86 -69.13 0.99
N ARG A 106 8.81 -68.82 0.09
CA ARG A 106 8.60 -68.88 -1.35
C ARG A 106 8.21 -70.30 -1.79
N GLN A 107 8.98 -71.30 -1.37
CA GLN A 107 8.72 -72.72 -1.68
C GLN A 107 7.36 -73.18 -1.18
N ARG A 108 7.03 -72.90 0.09
CA ARG A 108 5.72 -73.24 0.67
C ARG A 108 4.56 -72.55 -0.04
N THR A 109 4.76 -71.32 -0.52
CA THR A 109 3.75 -70.57 -1.26
C THR A 109 3.54 -71.18 -2.65
N ILE A 110 4.61 -71.56 -3.34
CA ILE A 110 4.54 -72.27 -4.62
C ILE A 110 3.81 -73.61 -4.45
N GLU A 111 4.14 -74.36 -3.40
CA GLU A 111 3.50 -75.63 -3.09
C GLU A 111 2.01 -75.46 -2.78
N ALA A 112 1.62 -74.47 -1.98
CA ALA A 112 0.23 -74.18 -1.69
C ALA A 112 -0.56 -73.78 -2.96
N LEU A 113 0.06 -73.04 -3.88
CA LEU A 113 -0.54 -72.63 -5.15
C LEU A 113 -0.67 -73.77 -6.16
N ARG A 114 0.05 -74.89 -6.00
CA ARG A 114 -0.17 -76.11 -6.82
C ARG A 114 -1.56 -76.71 -6.55
N ASN A 115 -2.13 -76.48 -5.38
CA ASN A 115 -3.47 -76.96 -5.06
C ASN A 115 -4.53 -76.15 -5.83
N PRO A 116 -5.33 -76.77 -6.72
CA PRO A 116 -6.25 -76.06 -7.60
C PRO A 116 -7.32 -75.26 -6.83
N LYS A 117 -7.72 -75.72 -5.64
CA LYS A 117 -8.67 -75.02 -4.78
C LYS A 117 -8.11 -73.69 -4.25
N VAL A 118 -6.85 -73.68 -3.84
CA VAL A 118 -6.15 -72.48 -3.38
C VAL A 118 -5.95 -71.52 -4.54
N ARG A 119 -5.50 -72.02 -5.69
CA ARG A 119 -5.29 -71.21 -6.89
C ARG A 119 -6.58 -70.54 -7.38
N LYS A 120 -7.70 -71.27 -7.37
CA LYS A 120 -9.03 -70.71 -7.73
C LYS A 120 -9.45 -69.60 -6.77
N LYS A 121 -9.25 -69.79 -5.46
CA LYS A 121 -9.56 -68.77 -4.43
C LYS A 121 -8.68 -67.51 -4.55
N MET A 122 -7.40 -67.69 -4.89
CA MET A 122 -6.45 -66.58 -5.09
C MET A 122 -6.69 -65.83 -6.41
N GLY A 123 -7.28 -66.48 -7.42
CA GLY A 123 -7.65 -65.86 -8.69
C GLY A 123 -8.99 -65.12 -8.67
N GLU A 124 -9.84 -65.38 -7.66
CA GLU A 124 -11.13 -64.73 -7.52
C GLU A 124 -10.95 -63.31 -6.98
N HIS A 125 -11.10 -62.31 -7.85
CA HIS A 125 -11.11 -60.91 -7.45
C HIS A 125 -12.34 -60.60 -6.57
N PRO A 126 -12.24 -59.66 -5.60
CA PRO A 126 -13.38 -59.22 -4.83
C PRO A 126 -14.54 -58.84 -5.76
N ARG A 127 -15.71 -59.44 -5.55
CA ARG A 127 -16.88 -59.10 -6.36
C ARG A 127 -17.23 -57.63 -6.17
N PRO A 128 -17.38 -56.86 -7.27
CA PRO A 128 -17.84 -55.48 -7.14
C PRO A 128 -19.24 -55.46 -6.56
N HIS A 129 -19.52 -54.49 -5.69
CA HIS A 129 -20.86 -54.31 -5.13
C HIS A 129 -21.89 -54.08 -6.24
N SER A 130 -23.13 -54.53 -6.01
CA SER A 130 -24.25 -54.17 -6.87
C SER A 130 -24.49 -52.66 -6.84
N ASP A 131 -25.09 -52.12 -7.90
CA ASP A 131 -25.32 -50.68 -7.99
C ASP A 131 -26.28 -50.17 -6.92
N GLN A 132 -27.21 -51.02 -6.45
CA GLN A 132 -28.08 -50.71 -5.31
C GLN A 132 -27.27 -50.51 -4.01
N ILE A 133 -26.30 -51.39 -3.73
CA ILE A 133 -25.43 -51.25 -2.55
C ILE A 133 -24.54 -50.01 -2.68
N LYS A 134 -23.96 -49.77 -3.87
CA LYS A 134 -23.20 -48.55 -4.14
C LYS A 134 -24.05 -47.30 -3.93
N ALA A 135 -25.31 -47.30 -4.35
CA ALA A 135 -26.22 -46.18 -4.16
C ALA A 135 -26.49 -45.91 -2.67
N LYS A 136 -26.74 -46.96 -1.88
CA LYS A 136 -26.89 -46.85 -0.40
C LYS A 136 -25.63 -46.32 0.27
N ILE A 137 -24.45 -46.77 -0.15
CA ILE A 137 -23.17 -46.25 0.36
C ILE A 137 -22.99 -44.77 0.00
N ARG A 138 -23.32 -44.38 -1.25
CA ARG A 138 -23.22 -42.98 -1.68
C ARG A 138 -24.20 -42.07 -0.93
N SER A 139 -25.43 -42.52 -0.67
CA SER A 139 -26.42 -41.72 0.06
C SER A 139 -26.00 -41.51 1.51
N SER A 140 -25.56 -42.56 2.21
CA SER A 140 -25.08 -42.45 3.59
C SER A 140 -23.84 -41.54 3.70
N LEU A 141 -22.88 -41.68 2.78
CA LEU A 141 -21.71 -40.80 2.73
C LEU A 141 -22.10 -39.34 2.47
N ARG A 142 -23.01 -39.08 1.53
CA ARG A 142 -23.50 -37.72 1.26
C ARG A 142 -24.18 -37.10 2.48
N ARG A 143 -24.96 -37.87 3.22
CA ARG A 143 -25.58 -37.42 4.48
C ARG A 143 -24.51 -37.00 5.49
N ILE A 144 -23.57 -37.89 5.80
CA ILE A 144 -22.49 -37.64 6.77
C ILE A 144 -21.65 -36.42 6.36
N TRP A 145 -21.29 -36.32 5.07
CA TRP A 145 -20.49 -35.20 4.57
C TRP A 145 -21.26 -33.89 4.57
N GLY A 146 -22.57 -33.93 4.29
CA GLY A 146 -23.46 -32.78 4.39
C GLY A 146 -23.56 -32.25 5.81
N GLU A 147 -23.74 -33.14 6.79
CA GLU A 147 -23.76 -32.78 8.22
C GLU A 147 -22.44 -32.16 8.68
N ARG A 148 -21.31 -32.79 8.35
CA ARG A 148 -19.97 -32.24 8.67
C ARG A 148 -19.75 -30.86 8.05
N LEU A 149 -20.23 -30.65 6.82
CA LEU A 149 -20.10 -29.38 6.14
C LEU A 149 -20.97 -28.29 6.81
N LYS A 150 -22.19 -28.63 7.22
CA LYS A 150 -23.06 -27.73 7.99
C LYS A 150 -22.41 -27.33 9.31
N GLU A 151 -21.90 -28.30 10.06
CA GLU A 151 -21.23 -28.06 11.34
C GLU A 151 -20.00 -27.15 11.17
N LYS A 152 -19.18 -27.40 10.14
CA LYS A 152 -18.04 -26.55 9.80
C LYS A 152 -18.46 -25.11 9.51
N ARG A 153 -19.49 -24.92 8.67
CA ARG A 153 -20.01 -23.58 8.33
C ARG A 153 -20.59 -22.87 9.55
N LEU A 154 -21.32 -23.59 10.42
CA LEU A 154 -21.85 -23.03 11.66
C LEU A 154 -20.74 -22.55 12.59
N LYS A 155 -19.65 -23.34 12.73
CA LYS A 155 -18.47 -22.92 13.50
C LYS A 155 -17.81 -21.68 12.89
N GLU A 156 -17.58 -21.66 11.58
CA GLU A 156 -17.01 -20.51 10.87
C GLU A 156 -17.88 -19.25 11.08
N ASN A 157 -19.19 -19.37 10.89
CA ASN A 157 -20.13 -18.27 11.11
C ASN A 157 -20.13 -17.80 12.57
N PHE A 158 -20.06 -18.72 13.53
CA PHE A 158 -19.93 -18.39 14.94
C PHE A 158 -18.65 -17.61 15.23
N TYR A 159 -17.49 -18.08 14.74
CA TYR A 159 -16.23 -17.38 14.92
C TYR A 159 -16.22 -16.00 14.25
N LEU A 160 -16.80 -15.88 13.05
CA LEU A 160 -16.95 -14.59 12.38
C LEU A 160 -17.83 -13.64 13.17
N SER A 161 -18.98 -14.11 13.66
CA SER A 161 -19.86 -13.30 14.52
C SER A 161 -19.19 -12.91 15.82
N TRP A 162 -18.47 -13.84 16.45
CA TRP A 162 -17.73 -13.60 17.69
C TRP A 162 -16.62 -12.57 17.48
N TRP A 163 -15.83 -12.71 16.43
CA TRP A 163 -14.77 -11.78 16.07
C TRP A 163 -15.31 -10.40 15.74
N ASN A 164 -16.39 -10.32 14.95
CA ASN A 164 -17.05 -9.06 14.63
C ASN A 164 -17.65 -8.39 15.87
N ASN A 165 -18.20 -9.16 16.81
CA ASN A 165 -18.70 -8.62 18.07
C ASN A 165 -17.56 -8.05 18.91
N ILE A 166 -16.47 -8.78 19.08
CA ILE A 166 -15.26 -8.29 19.78
C ILE A 166 -14.71 -7.04 19.10
N ALA A 167 -14.59 -7.03 17.77
CA ALA A 167 -14.09 -5.87 17.04
C ALA A 167 -15.02 -4.67 17.21
N LYS A 168 -16.34 -4.89 17.20
CA LYS A 168 -17.34 -3.82 17.42
C LYS A 168 -17.27 -3.28 18.84
N THR A 169 -17.21 -4.14 19.86
CA THR A 169 -17.09 -3.70 21.25
C THR A 169 -15.75 -3.00 21.52
N ALA A 170 -14.65 -3.50 20.95
CA ALA A 170 -13.35 -2.84 21.01
C ALA A 170 -13.33 -1.49 20.28
N LYS A 171 -14.16 -1.31 19.24
CA LYS A 171 -14.33 -0.03 18.54
C LYS A 171 -15.16 0.98 19.36
N GLN A 172 -16.27 0.52 19.93
CA GLN A 172 -17.21 1.38 20.67
C GLN A 172 -16.69 1.79 22.06
N GLY A 173 -15.69 1.10 22.59
CA GLY A 173 -15.19 1.36 23.94
C GLY A 173 -16.18 0.93 25.02
N LEU A 174 -15.80 1.05 26.30
CA LEU A 174 -16.66 0.74 27.44
C LEU A 174 -17.24 2.05 27.99
N GLY A 175 -18.58 2.22 27.93
CA GLY A 175 -19.36 3.25 28.62
C GLY A 175 -19.07 4.69 28.17
N ASP A 176 -17.92 5.22 28.60
CA ASP A 176 -17.56 6.65 28.57
C ASP A 176 -16.25 6.93 27.79
N GLN A 177 -15.67 5.91 27.14
CA GLN A 177 -14.49 6.08 26.28
C GLN A 177 -14.88 6.47 24.85
N GLU A 178 -14.16 7.43 24.28
CA GLU A 178 -14.33 7.90 22.91
C GLU A 178 -14.08 6.76 21.90
N GLU A 179 -14.96 6.63 20.89
CA GLU A 179 -14.86 5.57 19.88
C GLU A 179 -13.49 5.60 19.20
N LEU A 180 -12.76 4.49 19.27
CA LEU A 180 -11.40 4.44 18.73
C LEU A 180 -11.45 4.23 17.21
N GLU A 181 -10.94 5.20 16.45
CA GLU A 181 -10.80 5.07 14.99
C GLU A 181 -9.60 4.17 14.61
N TRP A 182 -9.82 2.86 14.62
CA TRP A 182 -8.82 1.85 14.23
C TRP A 182 -8.28 2.02 12.80
N ASP A 183 -9.06 2.65 11.90
CA ASP A 183 -8.66 2.92 10.51
C ASP A 183 -7.83 4.21 10.36
N SER A 184 -7.50 4.91 11.45
CA SER A 184 -6.74 6.17 11.44
C SER A 184 -5.41 6.04 10.72
N PHE A 185 -4.69 4.94 10.92
CA PHE A 185 -3.44 4.65 10.23
C PHE A 185 -3.63 4.57 8.71
N ASP A 186 -4.65 3.84 8.24
CA ASP A 186 -4.93 3.70 6.82
C ASP A 186 -5.46 4.99 6.19
N LYS A 187 -6.22 5.79 6.95
CA LYS A 187 -6.62 7.14 6.54
C LYS A 187 -5.39 8.05 6.35
N ILE A 188 -4.49 8.09 7.34
CA ILE A 188 -3.25 8.88 7.26
C ILE A 188 -2.35 8.41 6.11
N LYS A 189 -2.26 7.10 5.90
CA LYS A 189 -1.49 6.52 4.79
C LYS A 189 -2.04 6.95 3.43
N ARG A 190 -3.37 6.94 3.26
CA ARG A 190 -4.04 7.45 2.04
C ARG A 190 -3.80 8.94 1.85
N GLU A 191 -3.96 9.73 2.92
CA GLU A 191 -3.74 11.18 2.88
C GLU A 191 -2.29 11.52 2.50
N LEU A 192 -1.31 10.82 3.08
CA LEU A 192 0.09 11.01 2.75
C LEU A 192 0.38 10.73 1.28
N ALA A 193 -0.22 9.68 0.71
CA ALA A 193 -0.09 9.36 -0.71
C ALA A 193 -0.68 10.46 -1.60
N LEU A 194 -1.86 11.00 -1.24
CA LEU A 194 -2.48 12.12 -1.95
C LEU A 194 -1.60 13.38 -1.90
N GLN A 195 -1.04 13.70 -0.73
CA GLN A 195 -0.13 14.84 -0.57
C GLN A 195 1.17 14.67 -1.36
N GLN A 196 1.68 13.45 -1.50
CA GLN A 196 2.82 13.19 -2.37
C GLN A 196 2.48 13.47 -3.83
N LEU A 197 1.33 12.99 -4.32
CA LEU A 197 0.87 13.26 -5.69
C LEU A 197 0.68 14.76 -5.95
N LYS A 198 0.05 15.47 -5.01
CA LYS A 198 -0.13 16.93 -5.11
C LYS A 198 1.20 17.67 -5.20
N ARG A 199 2.16 17.33 -4.33
CA ARG A 199 3.52 17.91 -4.37
C ARG A 199 4.24 17.63 -5.69
N MET A 200 4.08 16.45 -6.27
CA MET A 200 4.67 16.13 -7.56
C MET A 200 4.03 16.95 -8.69
N ALA A 201 2.70 17.07 -8.70
CA ALA A 201 1.97 17.90 -9.67
C ALA A 201 2.38 19.39 -9.58
N GLU A 202 2.48 19.94 -8.38
CA GLU A 202 2.92 21.33 -8.15
C GLU A 202 4.36 21.56 -8.63
N LYS A 203 5.26 20.59 -8.42
CA LYS A 203 6.63 20.66 -8.93
C LYS A 203 6.67 20.68 -10.46
N GLU A 204 5.87 19.84 -11.12
CA GLU A 204 5.79 19.84 -12.58
C GLU A 204 5.18 21.15 -13.11
N ALA A 205 4.11 21.65 -12.49
CA ALA A 205 3.53 22.95 -12.83
C ALA A 205 4.54 24.10 -12.66
N ALA A 206 5.32 24.08 -11.58
CA ALA A 206 6.36 25.07 -11.34
C ALA A 206 7.47 25.02 -12.39
N LYS A 207 7.88 23.83 -12.86
CA LYS A 207 8.84 23.67 -13.96
C LYS A 207 8.30 24.28 -15.26
N ILE A 208 7.03 24.02 -15.60
CA ILE A 208 6.39 24.60 -16.79
C ILE A 208 6.37 26.12 -16.70
N ILE A 209 5.94 26.67 -15.55
CA ILE A 209 5.91 28.13 -15.33
C ILE A 209 7.32 28.73 -15.43
N ALA A 210 8.34 28.06 -14.87
CA ALA A 210 9.72 28.50 -14.96
C ALA A 210 10.22 28.51 -16.42
N MET A 211 9.89 27.48 -17.20
CA MET A 211 10.22 27.40 -18.62
C MET A 211 9.57 28.53 -19.43
N VAL A 212 8.29 28.80 -19.21
CA VAL A 212 7.58 29.91 -19.88
C VAL A 212 8.19 31.26 -19.51
N LYS A 213 8.53 31.49 -18.23
CA LYS A 213 9.20 32.72 -17.80
C LYS A 213 10.58 32.87 -18.43
N ALA A 214 11.36 31.79 -18.52
CA ALA A 214 12.67 31.78 -19.16
C ALA A 214 12.57 32.11 -20.66
N HIS A 215 11.59 31.53 -21.36
CA HIS A 215 11.32 31.83 -22.77
C HIS A 215 11.01 33.31 -22.98
N ARG A 216 10.05 33.87 -22.23
CA ARG A 216 9.69 35.30 -22.31
C ARG A 216 10.88 36.21 -22.02
N ALA A 217 11.72 35.85 -21.05
CA ALA A 217 12.93 36.61 -20.74
C ALA A 217 13.98 36.54 -21.88
N ALA A 218 14.09 35.40 -22.56
CA ALA A 218 14.96 35.23 -23.72
C ALA A 218 14.45 36.06 -24.92
N GLU A 219 13.15 36.04 -25.19
CA GLU A 219 12.51 36.86 -26.23
C GLU A 219 12.73 38.35 -25.98
N ALA A 220 12.48 38.84 -24.76
CA ALA A 220 12.71 40.25 -24.41
C ALA A 220 14.19 40.65 -24.57
N LYS A 221 15.14 39.74 -24.28
CA LYS A 221 16.57 39.97 -24.54
C LYS A 221 16.87 40.03 -26.03
N ALA A 222 16.31 39.11 -26.83
CA ALA A 222 16.47 39.08 -28.28
C ALA A 222 15.92 40.36 -28.93
N GLU A 223 14.73 40.81 -28.50
CA GLU A 223 14.12 42.06 -28.96
C GLU A 223 14.98 43.28 -28.62
N ARG A 224 15.50 43.34 -27.38
CA ARG A 224 16.43 44.40 -26.97
C ARG A 224 17.68 44.42 -27.83
N LEU A 225 18.27 43.27 -28.13
CA LEU A 225 19.44 43.14 -29.01
C LEU A 225 19.12 43.54 -30.45
N ALA A 226 17.97 43.12 -31.00
CA ALA A 226 17.52 43.51 -32.32
C ALA A 226 17.31 45.03 -32.43
N ARG A 227 16.72 45.65 -31.40
CA ARG A 227 16.57 47.11 -31.31
C ARG A 227 17.93 47.83 -31.30
N LEU A 228 18.90 47.31 -30.56
CA LEU A 228 20.27 47.84 -30.55
C LEU A 228 20.96 47.69 -31.90
N ALA A 229 20.80 46.55 -32.58
CA ALA A 229 21.33 46.31 -33.91
C ALA A 229 20.73 47.29 -34.94
N ARG A 230 19.41 47.51 -34.92
CA ARG A 230 18.74 48.50 -35.77
C ARG A 230 19.29 49.91 -35.54
N LYS A 231 19.43 50.33 -34.28
CA LYS A 231 20.05 51.62 -33.93
C LYS A 231 21.51 51.74 -34.39
N ARG A 232 22.28 50.65 -34.43
CA ARG A 232 23.64 50.65 -34.97
C ARG A 232 23.65 50.85 -36.49
N LYS A 233 22.80 50.13 -37.22
CA LYS A 233 22.64 50.28 -38.68
C LYS A 233 22.23 51.70 -39.07
N GLU A 234 21.22 52.26 -38.41
CA GLU A 234 20.76 53.64 -38.64
C GLU A 234 21.87 54.67 -38.40
N ARG A 235 22.70 54.48 -37.36
CA ARG A 235 23.86 55.35 -37.09
C ARG A 235 24.93 55.22 -38.17
N GLU A 236 25.13 54.03 -38.71
CA GLU A 236 26.10 53.77 -39.77
C GLU A 236 25.64 54.40 -41.10
N GLU A 237 24.37 54.26 -41.45
CA GLU A 237 23.75 54.94 -42.60
C GLU A 237 23.86 56.46 -42.46
N LYS A 238 23.50 57.02 -41.30
CA LYS A 238 23.70 58.45 -41.00
C LYS A 238 25.16 58.89 -41.11
N ARG A 239 26.12 58.02 -40.82
CA ARG A 239 27.55 58.32 -41.02
C ARG A 239 27.91 58.33 -42.50
N LYS A 240 27.43 57.36 -43.28
CA LYS A 240 27.64 57.29 -44.74
C LYS A 240 27.03 58.49 -45.43
N GLU A 241 25.79 58.88 -45.10
CA GLU A 241 25.15 60.11 -45.60
C GLU A 241 25.97 61.37 -45.24
N ARG A 242 26.51 61.46 -44.03
CA ARG A 242 27.38 62.59 -43.63
C ARG A 242 28.69 62.60 -44.41
N GLU A 243 29.27 61.44 -44.68
CA GLU A 243 30.49 61.29 -45.47
C GLU A 243 30.23 61.64 -46.95
N GLU A 244 29.09 61.24 -47.52
CA GLU A 244 28.63 61.64 -48.85
C GLU A 244 28.37 63.15 -48.94
N LYS A 245 27.64 63.73 -47.98
CA LYS A 245 27.44 65.18 -47.89
C LYS A 245 28.77 65.94 -47.79
N LYS A 246 29.75 65.41 -47.06
CA LYS A 246 31.10 66.00 -46.99
C LYS A 246 31.87 65.89 -48.31
N LYS A 247 31.68 64.82 -49.08
CA LYS A 247 32.25 64.70 -50.43
C LYS A 247 31.61 65.69 -51.42
N MET A 248 30.36 66.08 -51.19
CA MET A 248 29.64 67.09 -51.98
C MET A 248 29.87 68.56 -51.53
N MET A 249 30.66 68.81 -50.49
CA MET A 249 31.01 70.17 -50.05
C MET A 249 32.33 70.64 -50.70
N PRO A 250 32.38 71.84 -51.31
CA PRO A 250 33.63 72.35 -51.87
C PRO A 250 34.63 72.66 -50.75
N LYS A 251 35.87 72.18 -50.91
CA LYS A 251 36.96 72.35 -49.94
C LYS A 251 37.37 73.82 -49.89
N ASN A 252 36.96 74.54 -48.85
CA ASN A 252 37.65 75.70 -48.28
C ASN A 252 37.21 75.84 -46.80
N LEU A 253 38.08 76.41 -45.96
CA LEU A 253 38.02 76.53 -44.49
C LEU A 253 38.55 75.35 -43.70
N LYS A 254 39.88 75.30 -43.62
CA LYS A 254 40.65 74.46 -42.71
C LYS A 254 41.59 75.33 -41.88
N GLU A 255 41.05 76.32 -41.16
CA GLU A 255 41.88 77.21 -40.32
C GLU A 255 41.23 77.65 -38.99
N ASN A 256 39.89 77.75 -38.85
CA ASN A 256 39.26 78.22 -37.59
C ASN A 256 38.81 77.12 -36.60
N LYS A 257 39.35 75.91 -36.68
CA LYS A 257 38.86 74.77 -35.88
C LYS A 257 39.60 74.56 -34.56
N ASP A 258 40.88 74.91 -34.52
CA ASP A 258 41.75 74.58 -33.39
C ASP A 258 41.54 75.56 -32.21
N GLU A 259 41.27 76.84 -32.49
CA GLU A 259 40.97 77.86 -31.46
C GLU A 259 39.66 77.57 -30.71
N LEU A 260 38.63 77.09 -31.42
CA LEU A 260 37.34 76.76 -30.82
C LEU A 260 37.42 75.52 -29.91
N GLN A 261 38.31 74.56 -30.23
CA GLN A 261 38.54 73.39 -29.40
C GLN A 261 39.31 73.72 -28.12
N VAL A 262 40.32 74.59 -28.21
CA VAL A 262 41.08 75.07 -27.05
C VAL A 262 40.16 75.80 -26.07
N ASN A 263 39.25 76.65 -26.55
CA ASN A 263 38.30 77.36 -25.68
C ASN A 263 37.28 76.41 -25.02
N ARG A 264 36.85 75.34 -25.69
CA ARG A 264 35.99 74.30 -25.08
C ARG A 264 36.72 73.47 -24.02
N LEU A 265 38.02 73.21 -24.20
CA LEU A 265 38.84 72.54 -23.19
C LEU A 265 39.04 73.41 -21.95
N LYS A 266 39.29 74.71 -22.13
CA LYS A 266 39.37 75.68 -21.03
C LYS A 266 38.08 75.74 -20.21
N GLN A 267 36.92 75.82 -20.87
CA GLN A 267 35.62 75.79 -20.19
C GLN A 267 35.34 74.47 -19.44
N ARG A 268 35.88 73.33 -19.92
CA ARG A 268 35.79 72.04 -19.21
C ARG A 268 36.70 71.98 -17.99
N LEU A 269 37.91 72.55 -18.08
CA LEU A 269 38.84 72.65 -16.95
C LEU A 269 38.23 73.46 -15.79
N GLU A 270 37.61 74.60 -16.10
CA GLU A 270 36.94 75.45 -15.11
C GLU A 270 35.77 74.73 -14.41
N LYS A 271 35.02 73.89 -15.13
CA LYS A 271 33.95 73.07 -14.53
C LYS A 271 34.48 72.01 -13.57
N ILE A 272 35.69 71.49 -13.80
CA ILE A 272 36.34 70.53 -12.90
C ILE A 272 36.88 71.27 -11.66
N HIS A 273 37.48 72.45 -11.82
CA HIS A 273 37.95 73.26 -10.69
C HIS A 273 36.80 73.72 -9.78
N ARG A 274 35.65 74.11 -10.32
CA ARG A 274 34.44 74.38 -9.53
C ARG A 274 33.93 73.15 -8.77
N LYS A 275 33.98 71.96 -9.37
CA LYS A 275 33.57 70.71 -8.70
C LYS A 275 34.54 70.28 -7.60
N LYS A 276 35.84 70.57 -7.76
CA LYS A 276 36.88 70.28 -6.74
C LYS A 276 36.77 71.23 -5.54
N ALA A 277 36.47 72.51 -5.75
CA ALA A 277 36.21 73.47 -4.67
C ALA A 277 34.96 73.12 -3.84
N VAL A 278 33.92 72.58 -4.48
CA VAL A 278 32.68 72.14 -3.81
C VAL A 278 32.85 70.82 -3.02
N ALA A 279 33.91 70.04 -3.27
CA ALA A 279 34.22 68.85 -2.49
C ALA A 279 34.89 69.18 -1.15
N VAL A 280 35.74 70.22 -1.10
CA VAL A 280 36.50 70.62 0.10
C VAL A 280 35.61 71.24 1.20
N GLN A 281 34.45 71.80 0.85
CA GLN A 281 33.48 72.31 1.84
C GLN A 281 32.54 71.24 2.44
N ARG A 282 32.55 70.00 1.93
CA ARG A 282 31.69 68.92 2.47
C ARG A 282 32.37 68.02 3.50
N ASP A 283 33.68 68.14 3.70
CA ASP A 283 34.45 67.27 4.62
C ASP A 283 34.45 67.76 6.09
N THR A 284 33.98 68.96 6.40
CA THR A 284 33.99 69.50 7.79
C THR A 284 32.65 69.31 8.54
N THR A 285 31.62 68.74 7.91
CA THR A 285 30.29 68.52 8.53
C THR A 285 29.75 67.12 8.27
N LEU A 286 30.49 66.07 8.65
CA LEU A 286 30.02 64.68 8.61
C LEU A 286 30.50 63.90 9.83
N SER A 287 30.08 64.33 11.02
CA SER A 287 30.07 63.49 12.23
C SER A 287 28.64 63.30 12.74
N HIS A 288 27.75 62.83 11.86
CA HIS A 288 26.54 62.15 12.29
C HIS A 288 26.20 61.07 11.27
N MET A 289 26.75 59.87 11.47
CA MET A 289 26.30 58.69 10.74
C MET A 289 24.82 58.47 11.05
N PRO A 290 23.95 58.36 10.03
CA PRO A 290 22.54 58.03 10.22
C PRO A 290 22.40 56.70 10.97
N SER A 291 21.42 56.62 11.88
CA SER A 291 21.15 55.44 12.72
C SER A 291 21.07 54.11 11.93
N TRP A 292 20.58 54.15 10.69
CA TRP A 292 20.46 52.97 9.82
C TRP A 292 21.82 52.44 9.31
N GLU A 293 22.83 53.30 9.12
CA GLU A 293 24.15 52.88 8.64
C GLU A 293 24.97 52.20 9.77
N LYS A 294 24.72 52.57 11.03
CA LYS A 294 25.21 51.84 12.21
C LYS A 294 24.61 50.43 12.28
N MET A 295 23.32 50.29 11.95
CA MET A 295 22.69 48.97 11.87
C MET A 295 23.32 48.11 10.79
N ASP A 296 23.63 48.66 9.61
CA ASP A 296 24.27 47.89 8.54
C ASP A 296 25.69 47.42 8.91
N LEU A 297 26.46 48.25 9.60
CA LEU A 297 27.77 47.85 10.12
C LEU A 297 27.65 46.71 11.15
N GLU A 298 26.64 46.75 12.02
CA GLU A 298 26.33 45.66 12.96
C GLU A 298 25.89 44.37 12.24
N HIS A 299 25.08 44.46 11.17
CA HIS A 299 24.69 43.29 10.36
C HIS A 299 25.89 42.70 9.61
N ILE A 300 26.79 43.54 9.08
CA ILE A 300 28.01 43.09 8.42
C ILE A 300 28.97 42.44 9.42
N LYS A 301 29.12 43.00 10.63
CA LYS A 301 29.91 42.40 11.71
C LYS A 301 29.32 41.06 12.17
N LYS A 302 28.00 40.99 12.43
CA LYS A 302 27.30 39.72 12.75
C LYS A 302 27.46 38.69 11.64
N LYS A 303 27.32 39.09 10.38
CA LYS A 303 27.52 38.22 9.22
C LYS A 303 28.96 37.72 9.09
N LYS A 304 29.96 38.55 9.41
CA LYS A 304 31.37 38.12 9.48
C LYS A 304 31.63 37.16 10.63
N VAL A 305 30.99 37.35 11.79
CA VAL A 305 31.09 36.43 12.93
C VAL A 305 30.41 35.10 12.62
N THR A 306 29.23 35.08 12.01
CA THR A 306 28.58 33.83 11.59
C THR A 306 29.41 33.09 10.53
N ASN A 307 30.01 33.79 9.56
CA ASN A 307 30.88 33.16 8.56
C ASN A 307 32.17 32.54 9.13
N ARG A 308 32.57 32.92 10.36
CA ARG A 308 33.71 32.30 11.08
C ARG A 308 33.31 31.03 11.86
N LEU A 309 32.02 30.79 12.05
CA LEU A 309 31.51 29.58 12.67
C LEU A 309 31.14 28.58 11.59
N SER A 310 31.59 27.33 11.71
CA SER A 310 31.31 26.27 10.76
C SER A 310 29.80 26.12 10.55
N LEU A 311 29.36 25.83 9.32
CA LEU A 311 27.94 25.66 8.99
C LEU A 311 27.28 24.59 9.89
N ALA A 312 28.04 23.57 10.29
CA ALA A 312 27.59 22.54 11.21
C ALA A 312 27.22 23.12 12.60
N ASP A 313 28.04 24.02 13.13
CA ASP A 313 27.83 24.63 14.45
C ASP A 313 26.61 25.57 14.43
N GLN A 314 26.37 26.25 13.30
CA GLN A 314 25.18 27.08 13.11
C GLN A 314 23.89 26.25 13.13
N ILE A 315 23.90 25.09 12.47
CA ILE A 315 22.77 24.16 12.45
C ILE A 315 22.49 23.63 13.85
N GLN A 316 23.54 23.25 14.59
CA GLN A 316 23.39 22.71 15.94
C GLN A 316 22.89 23.77 16.93
N ALA A 317 23.42 25.00 16.88
CA ALA A 317 22.93 26.12 17.68
C ALA A 317 21.47 26.48 17.37
N ALA A 318 21.05 26.42 16.10
CA ALA A 318 19.66 26.66 15.73
C ALA A 318 18.71 25.56 16.23
N ARG A 319 19.17 24.29 16.26
CA ARG A 319 18.40 23.18 16.84
C ARG A 319 18.26 23.30 18.35
N ASN A 320 19.34 23.65 19.04
CA ASN A 320 19.33 23.84 20.50
C ASN A 320 18.41 24.99 20.91
N LYS A 321 18.46 26.14 20.20
CA LYS A 321 17.53 27.25 20.42
C LYS A 321 16.06 26.87 20.22
N ARG A 322 15.76 26.04 19.20
CA ARG A 322 14.41 25.51 19.00
C ARG A 322 13.97 24.61 20.14
N ALA A 323 14.87 23.76 20.64
CA ALA A 323 14.59 22.90 21.78
C ALA A 323 14.35 23.72 23.05
N GLU A 324 15.13 24.78 23.28
CA GLU A 324 14.95 25.73 24.41
C GLU A 324 13.62 26.49 24.32
N SER A 325 13.23 26.97 23.14
CA SER A 325 11.92 27.63 22.95
C SER A 325 10.74 26.69 23.20
N ILE A 326 10.86 25.43 22.78
CA ILE A 326 9.83 24.41 23.00
C ILE A 326 9.79 24.01 24.49
N ALA A 327 10.92 24.06 25.19
CA ALA A 327 11.00 23.77 26.62
C ALA A 327 10.57 24.95 27.51
N GLN A 328 10.50 26.19 27.01
CA GLN A 328 9.98 27.37 27.73
C GLN A 328 8.47 27.60 27.55
N GLU A 329 7.87 27.10 26.46
CA GLU A 329 6.42 27.10 26.24
C GLU A 329 5.56 26.42 27.34
N PRO A 330 6.01 25.45 28.15
CA PRO A 330 5.16 24.86 29.19
C PRO A 330 4.96 25.75 30.43
N PHE A 331 5.76 26.80 30.62
CA PHE A 331 5.69 27.63 31.83
C PHE A 331 4.78 28.86 31.73
N LEU A 332 4.42 29.30 30.51
CA LEU A 332 3.52 30.45 30.31
C LEU A 332 2.06 30.06 30.11
N ALA A 333 1.78 28.80 29.75
CA ALA A 333 0.40 28.29 29.62
C ALA A 333 -0.27 27.96 30.97
N TYR A 334 0.49 27.87 32.07
CA TYR A 334 -0.07 27.52 33.39
C TYR A 334 -0.46 28.76 34.24
N ASN A 335 0.06 29.96 33.94
CA ASN A 335 -0.18 31.17 34.74
C ASN A 335 -1.26 32.11 34.16
N SER A 336 -1.86 31.80 33.01
CA SER A 336 -2.94 32.62 32.42
C SER A 336 -4.35 32.08 32.72
N SER A 337 -4.46 30.99 33.49
CA SER A 337 -5.74 30.34 33.81
C SER A 337 -6.27 30.67 35.22
N PHE A 338 -5.56 31.51 35.97
CA PHE A 338 -5.97 32.03 37.28
C PHE A 338 -5.76 33.55 37.33
N GLN A 339 -6.65 34.30 36.70
CA GLN A 339 -6.96 35.68 37.10
C GLN A 339 -8.37 36.07 36.68
#